data_AF-A0A4Q5USZ0-F1
#
_entry.id   AF-A0A4Q5USZ0-F1
#
_cell.length_a   1.000
_cell.length_b   1.000
_cell.length_c   1.000
_cell.angle_alpha   90.00
_cell.angle_beta   90.00
_cell.angle_gamma   90.00
#
_symmetry.space_group_name_H-M   'P 1'
#
loop_
_entity.id
_entity.type
_entity.pdbx_description
1 polymer ?
#
loop_
_entity_poly.entity_id
_entity_poly.type
_entity_poly.pdbx_seq_one_letter_code
_entity_poly.pdbx_strand_id
1 'polypeptide(L)'
;MLKKIILLGWLFCMTHSAFAQRSAFISIDGFVVPVDQLVMHDSIIAGRVSYSAAFVISASGDPAFQSLLTALQRGNATVSVFWTRTGNVFTERQYKSVNVLQLQFSKFDAASRSLLKAEVKLRSPQVSETANAKLEYKNPRNPAFMSSNFSVTLDGLPTDRLVTVSGLELKNNSLCSFEISARDIDAWYNWLNSPLKKLNGGIVLLAPNLRDRLATFKLANVELVSLTQNITTNDSNLERFTVVVRLGTISW
;
A
#
# COMPACT_ATOMS: atom_id res chain seq x y z
N MET A 1 -47.58 -2.55 -14.23
CA MET A 1 -46.10 -2.48 -14.39
C MET A 1 -45.39 -1.72 -13.26
N LEU A 2 -45.99 -0.66 -12.69
CA LEU A 2 -45.38 0.18 -11.64
C LEU A 2 -44.93 -0.59 -10.36
N LYS A 3 -45.69 -1.62 -9.94
CA LYS A 3 -45.37 -2.41 -8.73
C LYS A 3 -44.08 -3.25 -8.83
N LYS A 4 -43.65 -3.65 -10.04
CA LYS A 4 -42.41 -4.45 -10.23
C LYS A 4 -41.14 -3.59 -10.18
N ILE A 5 -41.24 -2.30 -10.56
CA ILE A 5 -40.11 -1.36 -10.54
C ILE A 5 -39.81 -0.91 -9.10
N ILE A 6 -40.83 -0.75 -8.25
CA ILE A 6 -40.65 -0.40 -6.83
C ILE A 6 -39.99 -1.55 -6.06
N LEU A 7 -40.29 -2.82 -6.39
CA LEU A 7 -39.62 -3.97 -5.79
C LEU A 7 -38.14 -4.08 -6.18
N LEU A 8 -37.79 -3.74 -7.43
CA LEU A 8 -36.38 -3.66 -7.87
C LEU A 8 -35.64 -2.49 -7.21
N GLY A 9 -36.29 -1.34 -7.01
CA GLY A 9 -35.72 -0.21 -6.28
C GLY A 9 -35.45 -0.51 -4.80
N TRP A 10 -36.33 -1.29 -4.16
CA TRP A 10 -36.12 -1.79 -2.80
C TRP A 10 -35.00 -2.85 -2.72
N LEU A 11 -34.87 -3.71 -3.73
CA LEU A 11 -33.76 -4.67 -3.79
C LEU A 11 -32.39 -3.97 -3.97
N PHE A 12 -32.35 -2.84 -4.69
CA PHE A 12 -31.11 -2.08 -4.91
C PHE A 12 -30.71 -1.21 -3.71
N CYS A 13 -31.64 -0.78 -2.87
CA CYS A 13 -31.34 0.03 -1.68
C CYS A 13 -30.92 -0.78 -0.44
N MET A 14 -31.06 -2.11 -0.44
CA MET A 14 -30.81 -2.95 0.76
C MET A 14 -29.50 -3.74 0.78
N THR A 15 -28.52 -3.46 -0.09
CA THR A 15 -27.21 -4.14 -0.01
C THR A 15 -26.07 -3.28 0.53
N HIS A 16 -26.33 -2.02 0.90
CA HIS A 16 -25.39 -1.21 1.69
C HIS A 16 -25.78 -1.21 3.17
N SER A 17 -25.80 -2.39 3.80
CA SER A 17 -25.63 -2.45 5.24
C SER A 17 -24.18 -2.06 5.54
N ALA A 18 -23.97 -0.77 5.82
CA ALA A 18 -22.74 -0.28 6.42
C ALA A 18 -22.59 -0.93 7.81
N PHE A 19 -21.89 -2.05 7.88
CA PHE A 19 -21.62 -2.75 9.13
C PHE A 19 -20.55 -1.98 9.90
N ALA A 20 -20.82 -1.64 11.16
CA ALA A 20 -19.82 -1.11 12.08
C ALA A 20 -18.90 -2.26 12.53
N GLN A 21 -17.91 -2.58 11.71
CA GLN A 21 -16.83 -3.51 12.06
C GLN A 21 -16.11 -3.04 13.32
N ARG A 22 -15.92 -3.93 14.30
CA ARG A 22 -15.10 -3.63 15.49
C ARG A 22 -13.64 -4.02 15.32
N SER A 23 -13.37 -5.14 14.67
CA SER A 23 -12.00 -5.61 14.41
C SER A 23 -11.97 -6.46 13.15
N ALA A 24 -10.89 -6.34 12.37
CA ALA A 24 -10.58 -7.27 11.31
C ALA A 24 -9.09 -7.61 11.27
N PHE A 25 -8.82 -8.80 10.77
CA PHE A 25 -7.48 -9.35 10.61
C PHE A 25 -7.38 -10.05 9.27
N ILE A 26 -6.17 -10.08 8.73
CA ILE A 26 -5.82 -10.86 7.55
C ILE A 26 -4.83 -11.92 7.97
N SER A 27 -5.04 -13.15 7.50
CA SER A 27 -4.10 -14.25 7.62
C SER A 27 -3.66 -14.73 6.23
N ILE A 28 -2.35 -14.83 6.04
CA ILE A 28 -1.71 -15.40 4.85
C ILE A 28 -0.53 -16.24 5.31
N ASP A 29 -0.43 -17.49 4.86
CA ASP A 29 0.64 -18.42 5.25
C ASP A 29 0.80 -18.56 6.79
N GLY A 30 -0.29 -18.41 7.54
CA GLY A 30 -0.30 -18.46 9.01
C GLY A 30 0.11 -17.16 9.71
N PHE A 31 0.50 -16.12 8.97
CA PHE A 31 0.82 -14.81 9.52
C PHE A 31 -0.43 -13.95 9.61
N VAL A 32 -0.78 -13.53 10.84
CA VAL A 32 -1.98 -12.75 11.13
C VAL A 32 -1.62 -11.31 11.45
N VAL A 33 -2.22 -10.36 10.73
CA VAL A 33 -2.05 -8.92 11.00
C VAL A 33 -3.41 -8.23 11.16
N PRO A 34 -3.53 -7.24 12.06
CA PRO A 34 -4.73 -6.42 12.14
C PRO A 34 -4.84 -5.53 10.91
N VAL A 35 -6.07 -5.27 10.47
CA VAL A 35 -6.35 -4.39 9.34
C VAL A 35 -7.47 -3.41 9.64
N ASP A 36 -7.34 -2.23 9.03
CA ASP A 36 -8.33 -1.17 9.08
C ASP A 36 -9.05 -1.06 7.72
N GLN A 37 -10.21 -0.38 7.74
CA GLN A 37 -10.95 -0.02 6.51
C GLN A 37 -11.24 -1.22 5.60
N LEU A 38 -11.52 -2.39 6.19
CA LEU A 38 -11.87 -3.58 5.42
C LEU A 38 -13.20 -3.34 4.69
N VAL A 39 -13.14 -3.46 3.37
CA VAL A 39 -14.28 -3.43 2.47
C VAL A 39 -14.28 -4.72 1.67
N MET A 40 -15.40 -5.44 1.68
CA MET A 40 -15.58 -6.66 0.91
C MET A 40 -16.71 -6.43 -0.09
N HIS A 41 -16.54 -6.88 -1.32
CA HIS A 41 -17.51 -6.66 -2.39
C HIS A 41 -17.67 -7.92 -3.25
N ASP A 42 -18.92 -8.26 -3.52
CA ASP A 42 -19.30 -9.41 -4.33
C ASP A 42 -20.02 -8.89 -5.57
N SER A 43 -19.54 -9.26 -6.74
CA SER A 43 -20.04 -8.75 -8.02
C SER A 43 -20.27 -9.88 -9.01
N ILE A 44 -21.12 -9.66 -10.01
CA ILE A 44 -21.26 -10.56 -11.16
C ILE A 44 -20.56 -9.91 -12.36
N ILE A 45 -19.54 -10.59 -12.91
CA ILE A 45 -18.78 -10.15 -14.07
C ILE A 45 -18.84 -11.26 -15.12
N ALA A 46 -19.35 -10.96 -16.31
CA ALA A 46 -19.50 -11.93 -17.40
C ALA A 46 -20.19 -13.24 -16.99
N GLY A 47 -21.25 -13.15 -16.18
CA GLY A 47 -22.03 -14.31 -15.71
C GLY A 47 -21.37 -15.15 -14.61
N ARG A 48 -20.23 -14.73 -14.07
CA ARG A 48 -19.57 -15.39 -12.93
C ARG A 48 -19.48 -14.45 -11.74
N VAL A 49 -19.61 -14.99 -10.54
CA VAL A 49 -19.38 -14.21 -9.31
C VAL A 49 -17.88 -13.94 -9.18
N SER A 50 -17.53 -12.68 -8.92
CA SER A 50 -16.18 -12.22 -8.60
C SER A 50 -16.20 -11.54 -7.24
N TYR A 51 -15.28 -11.95 -6.38
CA TYR A 51 -15.16 -11.47 -5.02
C TYR A 51 -13.94 -10.54 -4.94
N SER A 52 -14.06 -9.43 -4.23
CA SER A 52 -12.91 -8.56 -3.93
C SER A 52 -12.90 -8.12 -2.48
N ALA A 53 -11.72 -7.79 -2.00
CA ALA A 53 -11.51 -7.15 -0.71
C ALA A 53 -10.49 -6.02 -0.85
N ALA A 54 -10.68 -4.97 -0.07
CA ALA A 54 -9.74 -3.89 0.10
C ALA A 54 -9.56 -3.62 1.59
N PHE A 55 -8.34 -3.36 2.03
CA PHE A 55 -8.05 -3.07 3.43
C PHE A 55 -6.73 -2.34 3.55
N VAL A 56 -6.49 -1.77 4.73
CA VAL A 56 -5.30 -1.00 5.06
C VAL A 56 -4.56 -1.67 6.21
N ILE A 57 -3.25 -1.84 6.07
CA ILE A 57 -2.37 -2.39 7.10
C ILE A 57 -1.43 -1.29 7.58
N SER A 58 -1.30 -1.10 8.89
CA SER A 58 -0.26 -0.21 9.43
C SER A 58 1.10 -0.88 9.30
N ALA A 59 2.04 -0.22 8.63
CA ALA A 59 3.39 -0.76 8.44
C ALA A 59 4.15 -0.80 9.77
N SER A 60 4.85 -1.90 10.04
CA SER A 60 5.55 -2.09 11.31
C SER A 60 6.74 -3.02 11.17
N GLY A 61 7.59 -3.06 12.21
CA GLY A 61 8.71 -3.99 12.32
C GLY A 61 8.31 -5.43 12.64
N ASP A 62 7.01 -5.76 12.60
CA ASP A 62 6.53 -7.11 12.86
C ASP A 62 6.96 -8.09 11.74
N PRO A 63 7.64 -9.21 12.07
CA PRO A 63 7.93 -10.26 11.11
C PRO A 63 6.67 -10.76 10.38
N ALA A 64 5.50 -10.77 11.04
CA ALA A 64 4.26 -11.18 10.38
C ALA A 64 3.85 -10.20 9.26
N PHE A 65 4.07 -8.90 9.45
CA PHE A 65 3.84 -7.89 8.42
C PHE A 65 4.76 -8.10 7.21
N GLN A 66 6.06 -8.33 7.43
CA GLN A 66 7.02 -8.55 6.34
C GLN A 66 6.73 -9.83 5.55
N SER A 67 6.42 -10.92 6.25
CA SER A 67 6.03 -12.19 5.62
C SER A 67 4.74 -12.04 4.81
N LEU A 68 3.77 -11.28 5.33
CA LEU A 68 2.52 -11.02 4.63
C LEU A 68 2.72 -10.19 3.37
N LEU A 69 3.56 -9.14 3.40
CA LEU A 69 3.90 -8.38 2.19
C LEU A 69 4.57 -9.25 1.13
N THR A 70 5.52 -10.09 1.56
CA THR A 70 6.21 -11.03 0.67
C THR A 70 5.24 -12.02 0.04
N ALA A 71 4.29 -12.55 0.82
CA ALA A 71 3.26 -13.45 0.33
C ALA A 71 2.30 -12.76 -0.66
N LEU A 72 1.88 -11.53 -0.38
CA LEU A 72 1.06 -10.73 -1.29
C LEU A 72 1.81 -10.42 -2.60
N GLN A 73 3.10 -10.10 -2.53
CA GLN A 73 3.91 -9.77 -3.70
C GLN A 73 4.17 -10.97 -4.63
N ARG A 74 4.32 -12.19 -4.08
CA ARG A 74 4.45 -13.42 -4.89
C ARG A 74 3.23 -13.70 -5.76
N GLY A 75 2.05 -13.23 -5.35
CA GLY A 75 0.78 -13.52 -6.00
C GLY A 75 0.35 -14.99 -5.82
N ASN A 76 -0.96 -15.25 -5.93
CA ASN A 76 -1.57 -16.58 -5.78
C ASN A 76 -1.52 -17.17 -4.35
N ALA A 77 -1.90 -16.37 -3.36
CA ALA A 77 -2.08 -16.81 -1.99
C ALA A 77 -3.54 -17.21 -1.70
N THR A 78 -3.73 -18.01 -0.66
CA THR A 78 -5.03 -18.08 0.04
C THR A 78 -5.02 -17.01 1.12
N VAL A 79 -6.02 -16.15 1.13
CA VAL A 79 -6.13 -15.03 2.06
C VAL A 79 -7.37 -15.24 2.91
N SER A 80 -7.18 -15.41 4.22
CA SER A 80 -8.29 -15.48 5.17
C SER A 80 -8.51 -14.12 5.80
N VAL A 81 -9.73 -13.62 5.69
CA VAL A 81 -10.19 -12.39 6.34
C VAL A 81 -11.02 -12.79 7.55
N PHE A 82 -10.59 -12.35 8.73
CA PHE A 82 -11.34 -12.55 9.97
C PHE A 82 -11.93 -11.23 10.40
N TRP A 83 -13.22 -11.17 10.71
CA TRP A 83 -13.83 -9.97 11.28
C TRP A 83 -14.86 -10.31 12.35
N THR A 84 -15.09 -9.38 13.26
CA THR A 84 -16.17 -9.47 14.25
C THR A 84 -17.23 -8.42 13.99
N ARG A 85 -18.51 -8.84 14.03
CA ARG A 85 -19.66 -7.92 14.07
C ARG A 85 -19.96 -7.47 15.51
N THR A 86 -19.80 -8.39 16.47
CA THR A 86 -19.95 -8.12 17.91
C THR A 86 -18.99 -9.04 18.71
N GLY A 87 -18.34 -8.50 19.74
CA GLY A 87 -17.48 -9.28 20.64
C GLY A 87 -16.27 -9.96 19.98
N ASN A 88 -15.93 -11.15 20.48
CA ASN A 88 -14.73 -11.92 20.12
C ASN A 88 -15.01 -13.06 19.13
N VAL A 89 -16.24 -13.17 18.63
CA VAL A 89 -16.60 -14.24 17.68
C VAL A 89 -16.25 -13.77 16.28
N PHE A 90 -15.30 -14.47 15.65
CA PHE A 90 -14.87 -14.18 14.29
C PHE A 90 -15.71 -14.96 13.27
N THR A 91 -16.05 -14.27 12.19
CA THR A 91 -16.35 -14.92 10.91
C THR A 91 -15.06 -14.92 10.11
N GLU A 92 -14.73 -16.06 9.51
CA GLU A 92 -13.65 -16.18 8.53
C GLU A 92 -14.24 -16.20 7.12
N ARG A 93 -13.67 -15.41 6.22
CA ARG A 93 -13.91 -15.46 4.78
C ARG A 93 -12.60 -15.71 4.08
N GLN A 94 -12.48 -16.89 3.50
CA GLN A 94 -11.28 -17.34 2.84
C GLN A 94 -11.39 -17.12 1.35
N TYR A 95 -10.53 -16.26 0.82
CA TYR A 95 -10.36 -15.97 -0.59
C TYR A 95 -9.30 -16.92 -1.16
N LYS A 96 -9.67 -17.73 -2.17
CA LYS A 96 -8.78 -18.71 -2.80
C LYS A 96 -8.29 -18.20 -4.16
N SER A 97 -7.08 -18.59 -4.56
CA SER A 97 -6.47 -18.15 -5.84
C SER A 97 -6.48 -16.63 -6.00
N VAL A 98 -5.98 -15.92 -4.98
CA VAL A 98 -6.05 -14.45 -4.93
C VAL A 98 -5.15 -13.81 -5.97
N ASN A 99 -5.72 -12.85 -6.70
CA ASN A 99 -5.03 -11.88 -7.52
C ASN A 99 -4.93 -10.56 -6.75
N VAL A 100 -3.71 -10.13 -6.42
CA VAL A 100 -3.45 -8.83 -5.80
C VAL A 100 -3.46 -7.76 -6.89
N LEU A 101 -4.46 -6.89 -6.86
CA LEU A 101 -4.64 -5.82 -7.83
C LEU A 101 -3.79 -4.59 -7.49
N GLN A 102 -3.59 -4.35 -6.20
CA GLN A 102 -2.83 -3.21 -5.69
C GLN A 102 -2.19 -3.60 -4.35
N LEU A 103 -0.91 -3.26 -4.19
CA LEU A 103 -0.19 -3.27 -2.93
C LEU A 103 0.64 -1.98 -2.87
N GLN A 104 0.05 -0.92 -2.33
CA GLN A 104 0.60 0.43 -2.40
C GLN A 104 0.79 1.03 -1.02
N PHE A 105 1.93 1.65 -0.79
CA PHE A 105 2.18 2.41 0.43
C PHE A 105 1.57 3.80 0.34
N SER A 106 1.06 4.28 1.47
CA SER A 106 0.76 5.68 1.68
C SER A 106 2.00 6.52 1.41
N LYS A 107 1.78 7.78 1.04
CA LYS A 107 2.85 8.76 0.85
C LYS A 107 3.82 8.79 2.04
N PHE A 108 5.11 8.76 1.73
CA PHE A 108 6.19 9.11 2.65
C PHE A 108 6.32 10.62 2.60
N ASP A 109 6.27 11.27 3.75
CA ASP A 109 6.21 12.73 3.84
C ASP A 109 6.98 13.18 5.07
N ALA A 110 8.11 13.84 4.84
CA ALA A 110 9.01 14.30 5.89
C ALA A 110 8.35 15.26 6.89
N ALA A 111 7.23 15.91 6.51
CA ALA A 111 6.47 16.81 7.38
C ALA A 111 5.30 16.13 8.10
N SER A 112 4.94 14.90 7.73
CA SER A 112 3.78 14.20 8.30
C SER A 112 4.07 13.61 9.67
N ARG A 113 3.03 13.50 10.50
CA ARG A 113 3.06 12.75 11.77
C ARG A 113 2.23 11.46 11.70
N SER A 114 1.80 11.06 10.51
CA SER A 114 1.02 9.85 10.32
C SER A 114 1.90 8.60 10.29
N LEU A 115 1.32 7.49 10.72
CA LEU A 115 1.88 6.16 10.47
C LEU A 115 1.91 5.88 8.97
N LEU A 116 2.94 5.15 8.53
CA LEU A 116 3.01 4.59 7.19
C LEU A 116 2.01 3.43 7.09
N LYS A 117 1.24 3.40 6.01
CA LYS A 117 0.20 2.40 5.77
C LYS A 117 0.41 1.73 4.41
N ALA A 118 0.01 0.46 4.30
CA ALA A 118 -0.08 -0.27 3.04
C ALA A 118 -1.56 -0.50 2.71
N GLU A 119 -2.01 0.02 1.57
CA GLU A 119 -3.32 -0.27 1.00
C GLU A 119 -3.21 -1.51 0.11
N VAL A 120 -4.08 -2.47 0.36
CA VAL A 120 -4.15 -3.73 -0.39
C VAL A 120 -5.51 -3.83 -1.03
N LYS A 121 -5.53 -4.11 -2.34
CA LYS A 121 -6.75 -4.50 -3.07
C LYS A 121 -6.52 -5.86 -3.70
N LEU A 122 -7.48 -6.76 -3.49
CA LEU A 122 -7.41 -8.11 -4.02
C LEU A 122 -8.71 -8.51 -4.68
N ARG A 123 -8.61 -9.46 -5.61
CA ARG A 123 -9.72 -10.14 -6.26
C ARG A 123 -9.52 -11.64 -6.18
N SER A 124 -10.62 -12.37 -6.05
CA SER A 124 -10.64 -13.82 -6.06
C SER A 124 -11.84 -14.34 -6.86
N PRO A 125 -11.68 -15.47 -7.56
CA PRO A 125 -12.79 -16.19 -8.18
C PRO A 125 -13.59 -17.03 -7.19
N GLN A 126 -13.06 -17.30 -5.98
CA GLN A 126 -13.62 -18.28 -5.04
C GLN A 126 -13.51 -17.82 -3.60
N VAL A 127 -14.63 -17.86 -2.90
CA VAL A 127 -14.70 -17.59 -1.47
C VAL A 127 -15.40 -18.73 -0.75
N SER A 128 -14.93 -19.04 0.46
CA SER A 128 -15.68 -19.79 1.47
C SER A 128 -15.81 -18.98 2.75
N GLU A 129 -16.95 -19.09 3.44
CA GLU A 129 -17.20 -18.39 4.70
C GLU A 129 -17.47 -19.41 5.82
N THR A 130 -16.88 -19.17 6.99
CA THR A 130 -17.03 -20.00 8.19
C THR A 130 -17.35 -19.11 9.38
N ALA A 131 -18.51 -19.33 9.99
CA ALA A 131 -18.91 -18.65 11.22
C ALA A 131 -18.23 -19.28 12.44
N ASN A 132 -18.03 -18.48 13.50
CA ASN A 132 -17.41 -18.92 14.75
C ASN A 132 -15.98 -19.46 14.57
N ALA A 133 -15.23 -18.86 13.64
CA ALA A 133 -13.84 -19.20 13.41
C ALA A 133 -12.99 -18.81 14.63
N LYS A 134 -11.95 -19.60 14.90
CA LYS A 134 -10.95 -19.28 15.92
C LYS A 134 -9.86 -18.43 15.28
N LEU A 135 -9.54 -17.29 15.88
CA LEU A 135 -8.41 -16.46 15.49
C LEU A 135 -7.38 -16.46 16.62
N GLU A 136 -6.19 -16.95 16.31
CA GLU A 136 -5.03 -16.79 17.18
C GLU A 136 -4.22 -15.58 16.72
N TYR A 137 -4.33 -14.48 17.46
CA TYR A 137 -3.54 -13.28 17.22
C TYR A 137 -2.76 -12.91 18.48
N LYS A 138 -1.44 -12.80 18.34
CA LYS A 138 -0.57 -12.25 19.36
C LYS A 138 -0.25 -10.82 18.96
N ASN A 139 -0.73 -9.85 19.73
CA ASN A 139 -0.44 -8.44 19.46
C ASN A 139 1.08 -8.20 19.61
N PRO A 140 1.82 -7.96 18.51
CA PRO A 140 3.24 -7.72 18.58
C PRO A 140 3.47 -6.33 19.16
N ARG A 141 4.40 -6.19 20.10
CA ARG A 141 4.85 -4.89 20.63
C ARG A 141 5.82 -4.17 19.67
N ASN A 142 5.68 -4.38 18.36
CA ASN A 142 6.60 -3.83 17.38
C ASN A 142 6.22 -2.39 17.06
N PRO A 143 7.19 -1.46 16.97
CA PRO A 143 6.91 -0.07 16.66
C PRO A 143 6.35 0.02 15.24
N ALA A 144 5.26 0.79 15.10
CA ALA A 144 4.74 1.18 13.82
C ALA A 144 5.70 2.17 13.14
N PHE A 145 5.80 2.09 11.82
CA PHE A 145 6.66 2.99 11.06
C PHE A 145 5.97 4.33 10.83
N MET A 146 6.74 5.42 10.95
CA MET A 146 6.28 6.77 10.67
C MET A 146 6.50 7.11 9.20
N SER A 147 5.53 7.76 8.56
CA SER A 147 5.66 8.22 7.17
C SER A 147 6.75 9.27 6.95
N SER A 148 7.18 9.95 8.02
CA SER A 148 8.26 10.96 7.99
C SER A 148 9.66 10.40 8.15
N ASN A 149 9.80 9.17 8.66
CA ASN A 149 11.10 8.64 9.06
C ASN A 149 11.64 7.72 7.98
N PHE A 150 12.14 8.32 6.92
CA PHE A 150 12.70 7.61 5.80
C PHE A 150 13.94 8.30 5.25
N SER A 151 14.76 7.55 4.54
CA SER A 151 15.85 8.05 3.71
C SER A 151 15.78 7.33 2.37
N VAL A 152 16.07 8.05 1.30
CA VAL A 152 16.15 7.48 -0.04
C VAL A 152 17.60 7.52 -0.48
N THR A 153 18.04 6.49 -1.19
CA THR A 153 19.29 6.49 -1.93
C THR A 153 19.01 6.08 -3.37
N LEU A 154 19.63 6.76 -4.31
CA LEU A 154 19.69 6.40 -5.72
C LEU A 154 21.11 6.66 -6.18
N ASP A 155 21.76 5.64 -6.77
CA ASP A 155 23.20 5.64 -7.04
C ASP A 155 23.68 6.93 -7.71
N GLY A 156 24.45 7.74 -6.97
CA GLY A 156 25.05 8.99 -7.46
C GLY A 156 24.15 10.22 -7.47
N LEU A 157 22.89 10.13 -7.06
CA LEU A 157 21.96 11.27 -7.00
C LEU A 157 21.83 11.87 -5.59
N PRO A 158 21.79 13.21 -5.48
CA PRO A 158 21.46 13.88 -4.23
C PRO A 158 20.00 13.57 -3.85
N THR A 159 19.83 12.92 -2.70
CA THR A 159 18.53 12.43 -2.18
C THR A 159 18.26 12.89 -0.75
N ASP A 160 19.20 13.59 -0.11
CA ASP A 160 19.09 14.08 1.28
C ASP A 160 17.96 15.11 1.48
N ARG A 161 17.54 15.79 0.41
CA ARG A 161 16.49 16.83 0.43
C ARG A 161 15.18 16.37 -0.20
N LEU A 162 14.95 15.05 -0.20
CA LEU A 162 13.70 14.49 -0.66
C LEU A 162 12.62 14.71 0.41
N VAL A 163 11.57 15.42 0.02
CA VAL A 163 10.47 15.81 0.92
C VAL A 163 9.41 14.73 0.94
N THR A 164 9.07 14.20 -0.24
CA THR A 164 7.96 13.25 -0.36
C THR A 164 8.22 12.14 -1.37
N VAL A 165 7.79 10.92 -1.04
CA VAL A 165 7.70 9.78 -1.97
C VAL A 165 6.23 9.38 -2.07
N SER A 166 5.66 9.38 -3.27
CA SER A 166 4.25 9.01 -3.48
C SER A 166 4.09 7.99 -4.60
N GLY A 167 3.09 7.11 -4.47
CA GLY A 167 2.81 6.09 -5.48
C GLY A 167 3.67 4.83 -5.38
N LEU A 168 4.32 4.58 -4.23
CA LEU A 168 5.16 3.39 -4.06
C LEU A 168 4.30 2.12 -4.04
N GLU A 169 4.25 1.42 -5.16
CA GLU A 169 3.53 0.15 -5.32
C GLU A 169 4.54 -1.01 -5.44
N LEU A 170 4.33 -2.09 -4.66
CA LEU A 170 5.13 -3.32 -4.69
C LEU A 170 4.80 -4.19 -5.92
N LYS A 171 5.03 -3.61 -7.08
CA LYS A 171 4.76 -4.20 -8.39
C LYS A 171 5.87 -3.79 -9.35
N ASN A 172 6.27 -4.72 -10.20
CA ASN A 172 7.29 -4.44 -11.22
C ASN A 172 6.78 -3.40 -12.22
N ASN A 173 7.68 -2.55 -12.70
CA ASN A 173 7.39 -1.44 -13.62
C ASN A 173 6.35 -0.44 -13.09
N SER A 174 6.21 -0.30 -11.76
CA SER A 174 5.34 0.71 -11.15
C SER A 174 5.93 2.12 -11.29
N LEU A 175 5.07 3.13 -11.29
CA LEU A 175 5.50 4.53 -11.28
C LEU A 175 5.50 5.05 -9.84
N CYS A 176 6.55 5.77 -9.48
CA CYS A 176 6.70 6.44 -8.20
C CYS A 176 7.09 7.90 -8.45
N SER A 177 6.70 8.80 -7.55
CA SER A 177 7.05 10.21 -7.63
C SER A 177 7.87 10.63 -6.41
N PHE A 178 8.86 11.48 -6.66
CA PHE A 178 9.71 12.10 -5.67
C PHE A 178 9.57 13.61 -5.75
N GLU A 179 9.34 14.26 -4.61
CA GLU A 179 9.40 15.72 -4.50
C GLU A 179 10.69 16.13 -3.80
N ILE A 180 11.48 16.96 -4.47
CA ILE A 180 12.86 17.26 -4.10
C ILE A 180 13.07 18.77 -4.12
N SER A 181 13.97 19.29 -3.28
CA SER A 181 14.37 20.69 -3.30
C SER A 181 15.03 21.08 -4.63
N ALA A 182 14.64 22.22 -5.20
CA ALA A 182 15.18 22.75 -6.46
C ALA A 182 16.70 22.92 -6.50
N ARG A 183 17.37 22.99 -5.33
CA ARG A 183 18.83 23.04 -5.25
C ARG A 183 19.53 21.86 -5.92
N ASP A 184 18.86 20.72 -6.01
CA ASP A 184 19.42 19.48 -6.55
C ASP A 184 19.01 19.24 -8.02
N ILE A 185 18.26 20.16 -8.64
CA ILE A 185 17.61 19.95 -9.94
C ILE A 185 18.58 19.63 -11.08
N ASP A 186 19.78 20.24 -11.10
CA ASP A 186 20.77 20.04 -12.15
C ASP A 186 21.27 18.59 -12.21
N ALA A 187 21.48 17.96 -11.05
CA ALA A 187 21.90 16.56 -10.98
C ALA A 187 20.84 15.63 -11.58
N TRP A 188 19.57 15.92 -11.31
CA TRP A 188 18.44 15.13 -11.82
C TRP A 188 18.20 15.38 -13.32
N TYR A 189 18.37 16.60 -13.82
CA TYR A 189 18.36 16.90 -15.26
C TYR A 189 19.52 16.24 -16.00
N ASN A 190 20.72 16.21 -15.41
CA ASN A 190 21.87 15.53 -16.00
C ASN A 190 21.62 14.03 -16.13
N TRP A 191 20.96 13.42 -15.14
CA TRP A 191 20.58 12.01 -15.23
C TRP A 191 19.53 11.75 -16.31
N LEU A 192 18.50 12.61 -16.45
CA LEU A 192 17.50 12.49 -17.51
C LEU A 192 18.14 12.45 -18.92
N ASN A 193 19.24 13.18 -19.12
CA ASN A 193 19.97 13.24 -20.39
C ASN A 193 21.14 12.24 -20.49
N SER A 194 21.35 11.41 -19.46
CA SER A 194 22.48 10.49 -19.40
C SER A 194 22.28 9.26 -20.31
N PRO A 195 23.37 8.70 -20.89
CA PRO A 195 23.31 7.39 -21.55
C PRO A 195 23.00 6.25 -20.55
N LEU A 196 23.31 6.42 -19.26
CA LEU A 196 22.95 5.49 -18.20
C LEU A 196 21.53 5.78 -17.70
N LYS A 197 20.54 5.13 -18.33
CA LYS A 197 19.12 5.38 -18.05
C LYS A 197 18.60 4.77 -16.75
N LYS A 198 19.37 3.85 -16.12
CA LYS A 198 18.89 3.04 -15.00
C LYS A 198 19.85 3.07 -13.83
N LEU A 199 19.32 3.38 -12.65
CA LEU A 199 20.04 3.38 -11.38
C LEU A 199 19.42 2.37 -10.41
N ASN A 200 20.19 1.96 -9.41
CA ASN A 200 19.68 1.20 -8.28
C ASN A 200 19.67 2.08 -7.03
N GLY A 201 19.03 1.58 -5.98
CA GLY A 201 18.93 2.32 -4.73
C GLY A 201 18.02 1.65 -3.72
N GLY A 202 17.53 2.46 -2.78
CA GLY A 202 16.63 1.98 -1.75
C GLY A 202 15.87 3.08 -1.05
N ILE A 203 14.79 2.67 -0.38
CA ILE A 203 14.08 3.51 0.60
C ILE A 203 14.24 2.83 1.95
N VAL A 204 14.94 3.48 2.86
CA VAL A 204 15.21 2.97 4.21
C VAL A 204 14.18 3.58 5.15
N LEU A 205 13.47 2.73 5.89
CA LEU A 205 12.65 3.15 7.02
C LEU A 205 13.51 3.29 8.26
N LEU A 206 13.36 4.42 8.95
CA LEU A 206 14.21 4.79 10.07
C LEU A 206 13.42 4.79 11.38
N ALA A 207 14.13 4.50 12.48
CA ALA A 207 13.59 4.66 13.82
C ALA A 207 13.37 6.15 14.17
N PRO A 208 12.66 6.46 15.27
CA PRO A 208 12.45 7.84 15.71
C PRO A 208 13.73 8.67 15.92
N ASN A 209 14.87 8.02 16.12
CA ASN A 209 16.17 8.71 16.22
C ASN A 209 16.79 9.08 14.86
N LEU A 210 16.12 8.76 13.74
CA LEU A 210 16.53 9.03 12.36
C LEU A 210 17.90 8.45 11.97
N ARG A 211 18.38 7.44 12.70
CA ARG A 211 19.68 6.80 12.48
C ARG A 211 19.54 5.30 12.31
N ASP A 212 18.80 4.66 13.20
CA ASP A 212 18.66 3.21 13.17
C ASP A 212 17.73 2.80 12.04
N ARG A 213 18.17 1.81 11.27
CA ARG A 213 17.43 1.27 10.12
C ARG A 213 16.45 0.20 10.62
N LEU A 214 15.19 0.34 10.25
CA LEU A 214 14.13 -0.60 10.63
C LEU A 214 13.78 -1.56 9.49
N ALA A 215 13.70 -1.06 8.27
CA ALA A 215 13.43 -1.85 7.07
C ALA A 215 13.98 -1.15 5.82
N THR A 216 14.07 -1.83 4.69
CA THR A 216 14.61 -1.27 3.45
C THR A 216 13.87 -1.82 2.25
N PHE A 217 13.26 -0.95 1.47
CA PHE A 217 12.86 -1.27 0.11
C PHE A 217 14.08 -1.23 -0.78
N LYS A 218 14.33 -2.30 -1.54
CA LYS A 218 15.36 -2.33 -2.57
C LYS A 218 14.73 -1.92 -3.89
N LEU A 219 15.33 -0.92 -4.53
CA LEU A 219 14.91 -0.42 -5.84
C LEU A 219 15.96 -0.83 -6.88
N ALA A 220 15.53 -1.52 -7.93
CA ALA A 220 16.41 -1.93 -9.02
C ALA A 220 15.88 -1.42 -10.35
N ASN A 221 16.80 -1.06 -11.24
CA ASN A 221 16.49 -0.60 -12.59
C ASN A 221 15.54 0.61 -12.60
N VAL A 222 15.75 1.57 -11.69
CA VAL A 222 14.97 2.80 -11.60
C VAL A 222 15.29 3.69 -12.80
N GLU A 223 14.28 4.09 -13.54
CA GLU A 223 14.41 4.94 -14.73
C GLU A 223 13.63 6.24 -14.52
N LEU A 224 14.25 7.37 -14.86
CA LEU A 224 13.57 8.66 -14.83
C LEU A 224 12.60 8.76 -16.02
N VAL A 225 11.34 9.08 -15.74
CA VAL A 225 10.27 9.20 -16.74
C VAL A 225 9.98 10.67 -17.04
N SER A 226 9.88 11.50 -16.01
CA SER A 226 9.65 12.93 -16.18
C SER A 226 10.19 13.73 -15.01
N LEU A 227 10.44 15.01 -15.27
CA LEU A 227 10.81 16.03 -14.30
C LEU A 227 9.92 17.25 -14.53
N THR A 228 9.29 17.75 -13.47
CA THR A 228 8.39 18.91 -13.52
C THR A 228 8.76 19.88 -12.40
N GLN A 229 9.11 21.11 -12.76
CA GLN A 229 9.40 22.19 -11.81
C GLN A 229 8.19 23.10 -11.72
N ASN A 230 7.73 23.39 -10.51
CA ASN A 230 6.69 24.38 -10.26
C ASN A 230 7.35 25.66 -9.75
N ILE A 231 7.46 26.66 -10.62
CA ILE A 231 7.97 27.98 -10.25
C ILE A 231 6.76 28.85 -9.87
N THR A 232 6.68 29.23 -8.59
CA THR A 232 5.64 30.14 -8.11
C THR A 232 6.27 31.46 -7.72
N THR A 233 5.71 32.57 -8.20
CA THR A 233 6.29 33.92 -8.03
C THR A 233 6.00 34.55 -6.66
N ASN A 234 5.21 33.88 -5.79
CA ASN A 234 4.59 34.50 -4.62
C ASN A 234 4.88 33.82 -3.27
N ASP A 235 5.83 32.91 -3.18
CA ASP A 235 6.02 32.16 -1.94
C ASP A 235 7.44 32.29 -1.37
N SER A 236 7.50 32.61 -0.07
CA SER A 236 8.63 32.34 0.82
C SER A 236 8.89 30.84 1.02
N ASN A 237 8.30 29.97 0.19
CA ASN A 237 8.47 28.52 0.26
C ASN A 237 9.72 28.10 -0.50
N LEU A 238 10.43 27.13 0.07
CA LEU A 238 11.55 26.47 -0.59
C LEU A 238 11.08 25.92 -1.94
N GLU A 239 11.73 26.34 -3.02
CA GLU A 239 11.44 25.85 -4.37
C GLU A 239 11.64 24.33 -4.45
N ARG A 240 10.75 23.66 -5.18
CA ARG A 240 10.73 22.20 -5.33
C ARG A 240 10.43 21.80 -6.77
N PHE A 241 10.83 20.58 -7.10
CA PHE A 241 10.46 19.92 -8.34
C PHE A 241 10.01 18.50 -8.04
N THR A 242 9.18 17.97 -8.94
CA THR A 242 8.69 16.60 -8.90
C THR A 242 9.38 15.79 -9.98
N VAL A 243 9.87 14.62 -9.61
CA VAL A 243 10.38 13.61 -10.53
C VAL A 243 9.45 12.42 -10.51
N VAL A 244 9.07 11.93 -11.68
CA VAL A 244 8.41 10.64 -11.82
C VAL A 244 9.43 9.63 -12.30
N VAL A 245 9.55 8.53 -11.57
CA VAL A 245 10.42 7.40 -11.92
C VAL A 245 9.60 6.15 -12.15
N ARG A 246 10.11 5.26 -13.01
CA ARG A 246 9.64 3.89 -13.16
C ARG A 246 10.55 2.96 -12.39
N LEU A 247 9.98 2.15 -11.51
CA LEU A 247 10.70 1.15 -10.74
C LEU A 247 10.70 -0.15 -11.53
N GLY A 248 11.84 -0.58 -12.07
CA GLY A 248 11.91 -1.86 -12.80
C GLY A 248 11.53 -3.03 -11.90
N THR A 249 12.20 -3.15 -10.77
CA THR A 249 11.86 -4.08 -9.69
C THR A 249 11.90 -3.35 -8.35
N ILE A 250 10.96 -3.69 -7.48
CA ILE A 250 10.95 -3.29 -6.08
C ILE A 250 10.76 -4.52 -5.22
N SER A 251 11.54 -4.64 -4.15
CA SER A 251 11.33 -5.66 -3.12
C SER A 251 11.42 -5.04 -1.74
N TRP A 252 10.71 -5.64 -0.80
CA TRP A 252 10.91 -5.42 0.63
C TRP A 252 12.11 -6.22 1.14
#